data_AF-A0A535ZR18-F1
#
_entry.id   AF-A0A535ZR18-F1
#
_cell.length_a   1.000
_cell.length_b   1.000
_cell.length_c   1.000
_cell.angle_alpha   90.00
_cell.angle_beta   90.00
_cell.angle_gamma   90.00
#
_symmetry.space_group_name_H-M   'P 1'
#
loop_
_entity.id
_entity.type
_entity.pdbx_description
1 polymer ?
#
loop_
_entity_poly.entity_id
_entity_poly.type
_entity_poly.pdbx_seq_one_letter_code
_entity_poly.pdbx_strand_id
1 'polypeptide(L)'
;MFVLPIALIQLALRAPFPGYQSWSDFFTWLLIFIYGFMFLAEPRFESAIQKQWKLALFVGIASLLIMLVASYTGVLSSWDSISTYSVGYVLYQLLRSIVTWSWMLFVLYFGMRFLNFSDKFIEYANEAVLPFYLLHYPVIVVIAFLTLAWNINMGVKFLFVSTVALIATLVLFDLFIRRIKVSRWLFGMKSFHELQPEHAPETPLKSSSSPPLSR
;
A
#
# COMPACT_ATOMS: atom_id res chain seq x y z
N MET A 1 -1.99 -12.25 17.70
CA MET A 1 -2.73 -13.30 16.97
C MET A 1 -2.44 -13.26 15.47
N PHE A 2 -2.66 -12.14 14.77
CA PHE A 2 -2.43 -12.02 13.31
C PHE A 2 -0.97 -12.11 12.83
N VAL A 3 0.02 -11.96 13.72
CA VAL A 3 1.44 -12.23 13.40
C VAL A 3 1.68 -13.72 13.13
N LEU A 4 0.90 -14.61 13.77
CA LEU A 4 1.17 -16.04 13.73
C LEU A 4 1.00 -16.63 12.32
N PRO A 5 -0.08 -16.34 11.56
CA PRO A 5 -0.20 -16.87 10.21
C PRO A 5 0.88 -16.32 9.26
N ILE A 6 1.31 -15.06 9.45
CA ILE A 6 2.43 -14.48 8.71
C ILE A 6 3.72 -15.27 8.99
N ALA A 7 4.02 -15.51 10.27
CA ALA A 7 5.18 -16.29 10.67
C ALA A 7 5.15 -17.72 10.14
N LEU A 8 3.99 -18.38 10.18
CA LEU A 8 3.81 -19.73 9.66
C LEU A 8 4.08 -19.80 8.15
N ILE A 9 3.52 -18.87 7.36
CA ILE A 9 3.78 -18.78 5.92
C ILE A 9 5.27 -18.56 5.66
N GLN A 10 5.90 -17.63 6.38
CA GLN A 10 7.32 -17.33 6.21
C GLN A 10 8.21 -18.51 6.60
N LEU A 11 7.89 -19.24 7.67
CA LEU A 11 8.64 -20.42 8.09
C LEU A 11 8.49 -21.58 7.09
N ALA A 12 7.26 -21.85 6.65
CA ALA A 12 6.94 -22.98 5.78
C ALA A 12 7.44 -22.78 4.35
N LEU A 13 7.28 -21.58 3.78
CA LEU A 13 7.49 -21.36 2.35
C LEU A 13 8.81 -20.68 2.00
N ARG A 14 9.46 -19.96 2.91
CA ARG A 14 10.69 -19.22 2.55
C ARG A 14 11.90 -20.15 2.36
N ALA A 15 11.96 -21.27 3.07
CA ALA A 15 13.01 -22.27 2.89
C ALA A 15 12.91 -22.99 1.53
N PRO A 16 11.73 -23.51 1.10
CA PRO A 16 11.61 -24.12 -0.23
C PRO A 16 11.59 -23.10 -1.37
N PHE A 17 11.23 -21.84 -1.10
CA PHE A 17 11.17 -20.78 -2.09
C PHE A 17 11.96 -19.53 -1.65
N PRO A 18 13.30 -19.60 -1.61
CA PRO A 18 14.15 -18.52 -1.10
C PRO A 18 14.28 -17.32 -2.06
N GLY A 19 13.86 -17.48 -3.32
CA GLY A 19 13.95 -16.44 -4.34
C GLY A 19 13.16 -15.18 -3.97
N TYR A 20 13.60 -14.05 -4.52
CA TYR A 20 12.84 -12.80 -4.49
C TYR A 20 11.58 -12.91 -5.34
N GLN A 21 10.44 -12.40 -4.86
CA GLN A 21 9.13 -12.52 -5.51
C GLN A 21 8.69 -13.97 -5.70
N SER A 22 9.04 -14.85 -4.75
CA SER A 22 8.66 -16.25 -4.80
C SER A 22 7.25 -16.49 -4.25
N TRP A 23 6.82 -17.76 -4.27
CA TRP A 23 5.58 -18.19 -3.63
C TRP A 23 5.47 -17.76 -2.17
N SER A 24 6.59 -17.70 -1.44
CA SER A 24 6.60 -17.23 -0.05
C SER A 24 6.15 -15.77 0.07
N ASP A 25 6.61 -14.91 -0.83
CA ASP A 25 6.22 -13.50 -0.88
C ASP A 25 4.74 -13.38 -1.27
N PHE A 26 4.33 -14.09 -2.32
CA PHE A 26 2.94 -14.05 -2.80
C PHE A 26 1.93 -14.35 -1.68
N PHE A 27 2.09 -15.47 -0.96
CA PHE A 27 1.17 -15.83 0.11
C PHE A 27 1.25 -14.89 1.31
N THR A 28 2.44 -14.35 1.61
CA THR A 28 2.61 -13.36 2.68
C THR A 28 1.85 -12.07 2.36
N TRP A 29 1.98 -11.55 1.14
CA TRP A 29 1.29 -10.33 0.71
C TRP A 29 -0.20 -10.55 0.53
N LEU A 30 -0.63 -11.71 0.03
CA LEU A 30 -2.04 -12.08 -0.07
C LEU A 30 -2.70 -12.09 1.32
N LEU A 31 -2.02 -12.66 2.33
CA LEU A 31 -2.53 -12.67 3.69
C LEU A 31 -2.66 -11.26 4.27
N ILE A 32 -1.66 -10.41 4.05
CA ILE A 32 -1.70 -8.99 4.46
C ILE A 32 -2.86 -8.26 3.78
N PHE A 33 -3.08 -8.50 2.49
CA PHE A 33 -4.20 -7.94 1.74
C PHE A 33 -5.55 -8.36 2.33
N ILE A 34 -5.73 -9.64 2.65
CA ILE A 34 -6.94 -10.16 3.31
C ILE A 34 -7.15 -9.49 4.68
N TYR A 35 -6.09 -9.32 5.47
CA TYR A 35 -6.17 -8.61 6.74
C TYR A 35 -6.58 -7.15 6.58
N GLY A 36 -6.05 -6.46 5.56
CA GLY A 36 -6.48 -5.10 5.22
C GLY A 36 -7.98 -5.05 4.92
N PHE A 37 -8.50 -5.99 4.12
CA PHE A 37 -9.93 -6.09 3.83
C PHE A 37 -10.77 -6.34 5.09
N MET A 38 -10.35 -7.29 5.93
CA MET A 38 -11.04 -7.59 7.20
C MET A 38 -11.07 -6.39 8.15
N PHE A 39 -10.00 -5.60 8.20
CA PHE A 39 -9.92 -4.42 9.05
C PHE A 39 -10.84 -3.30 8.58
N LEU A 40 -11.00 -3.13 7.27
CA LEU A 40 -11.95 -2.17 6.69
C LEU A 40 -13.40 -2.61 6.85
N ALA A 41 -13.67 -3.92 6.87
CA ALA A 41 -15.03 -4.46 6.97
C ALA A 41 -15.64 -4.34 8.38
N GLU A 42 -14.83 -4.27 9.44
CA GLU A 42 -15.30 -4.33 10.82
C GLU A 42 -14.73 -3.18 11.68
N PRO A 43 -15.56 -2.22 12.15
CA PRO A 43 -15.12 -1.04 12.92
C PRO A 43 -14.40 -1.37 14.24
N ARG A 44 -14.61 -2.57 14.79
CA ARG A 44 -13.92 -3.02 16.01
C ARG A 44 -12.40 -3.06 15.84
N PHE A 45 -11.90 -3.37 14.64
CA PHE A 45 -10.47 -3.41 14.38
C PHE A 45 -9.84 -2.02 14.39
N GLU A 46 -10.54 -1.00 13.90
CA GLU A 46 -10.08 0.38 14.01
C GLU A 46 -9.86 0.78 15.47
N SER A 47 -10.85 0.51 16.33
CA SER A 47 -10.74 0.76 17.77
C SER A 47 -9.58 -0.01 18.41
N ALA A 48 -9.30 -1.24 17.97
CA ALA A 48 -8.18 -2.03 18.46
C ALA A 48 -6.83 -1.42 18.04
N ILE A 49 -6.70 -0.97 16.80
CA ILE A 49 -5.51 -0.30 16.27
C ILE A 49 -5.23 1.00 17.04
N GLN A 50 -6.27 1.82 17.25
CA GLN A 50 -6.14 3.07 18.03
C GLN A 50 -5.73 2.83 19.49
N LYS A 51 -6.00 1.66 20.07
CA LYS A 51 -5.55 1.30 21.42
C LYS A 51 -4.12 0.77 21.44
N GLN A 52 -3.70 0.05 20.40
CA GLN A 52 -2.44 -0.71 20.40
C GLN A 52 -1.30 -0.05 19.61
N TRP A 53 -1.52 1.08 18.92
CA TRP A 53 -0.50 1.69 18.05
C TRP A 53 0.83 2.00 18.75
N LYS A 54 0.83 2.40 20.04
CA LYS A 54 2.06 2.66 20.80
C LYS A 54 2.87 1.39 21.01
N LEU A 55 2.19 0.29 21.32
CA LEU A 55 2.81 -1.02 21.44
C LEU A 55 3.34 -1.49 20.09
N ALA A 56 2.55 -1.34 19.02
CA ALA A 56 2.97 -1.67 17.66
C ALA A 56 4.22 -0.87 17.26
N LEU A 57 4.25 0.43 17.52
CA LEU A 57 5.40 1.29 17.26
C LEU A 57 6.63 0.89 18.08
N PHE A 58 6.46 0.68 19.38
CA PHE A 58 7.57 0.26 20.26
C PHE A 58 8.15 -1.09 19.80
N VAL A 59 7.29 -2.09 19.57
CA VAL A 59 7.70 -3.41 19.08
C VAL A 59 8.33 -3.30 17.70
N GLY A 60 7.79 -2.47 16.81
CA GLY A 60 8.31 -2.23 15.46
C GLY A 60 9.71 -1.62 15.47
N ILE A 61 9.94 -0.60 16.31
CA ILE A 61 11.26 0.03 16.49
C ILE A 61 12.24 -0.98 17.12
N ALA A 62 11.85 -1.63 18.21
CA ALA A 62 12.73 -2.57 18.91
C ALA A 62 13.14 -3.73 18.00
N SER A 63 12.19 -4.32 17.29
CA SER A 63 12.46 -5.43 16.38
C SER A 63 13.28 -5.02 15.15
N LEU A 64 13.06 -3.81 14.62
CA LEU A 64 13.88 -3.26 13.54
C LEU A 64 15.32 -3.01 14.00
N LEU A 65 15.52 -2.45 15.19
CA LEU A 65 16.86 -2.25 15.76
C LEU A 65 17.58 -3.58 15.97
N ILE A 66 16.89 -4.61 16.47
CA ILE A 66 17.47 -5.96 16.59
C ILE A 66 17.89 -6.49 15.21
N MET A 67 17.06 -6.34 14.18
CA MET A 67 17.43 -6.74 12.80
C MET A 67 18.64 -5.98 12.27
N LEU A 68 18.71 -4.67 12.52
CA LEU A 68 19.84 -3.83 12.07
C LEU A 68 21.15 -4.21 12.77
N VAL A 69 21.10 -4.47 14.08
CA VAL A 69 22.27 -4.94 14.84
C VAL A 69 22.69 -6.33 14.34
N ALA A 70 21.75 -7.26 14.13
CA ALA A 70 22.05 -8.59 13.61
C ALA A 70 22.62 -8.56 12.18
N SER A 71 22.19 -7.59 11.36
CA SER A 71 22.77 -7.32 10.04
C SER A 71 24.21 -6.81 10.16
N TYR A 72 24.45 -5.83 11.03
CA TYR A 72 25.77 -5.22 11.20
C TYR A 72 26.81 -6.19 11.77
N THR A 73 26.40 -7.07 12.68
CA THR A 73 27.28 -8.10 13.26
C THR A 73 27.52 -9.30 12.33
N GLY A 74 26.93 -9.32 11.14
CA GLY A 74 27.06 -10.40 10.16
C GLY A 74 26.25 -11.66 10.49
N VAL A 75 25.59 -11.72 11.66
CA VAL A 75 24.75 -12.85 12.10
C VAL A 75 23.62 -13.11 11.11
N LEU A 76 23.06 -12.06 10.50
CA LEU A 76 22.00 -12.19 9.51
C LEU A 76 22.41 -13.00 8.27
N SER A 77 23.65 -12.79 7.80
CA SER A 77 24.18 -13.52 6.64
C SER A 77 24.33 -15.02 6.94
N SER A 78 24.62 -15.38 8.19
CA SER A 78 24.70 -16.78 8.63
C SER A 78 23.32 -17.45 8.78
N TRP A 79 22.27 -16.67 9.02
CA TRP A 79 20.89 -17.17 9.18
C TRP A 79 20.12 -17.25 7.87
N ASP A 80 20.46 -16.40 6.89
CA ASP A 80 19.78 -16.34 5.58
C ASP A 80 20.42 -17.27 4.54
N SER A 81 21.73 -17.55 4.65
CA SER A 81 22.47 -18.37 3.67
C SER A 81 22.21 -19.88 3.76
N ILE A 82 21.50 -20.34 4.79
CA ILE A 82 21.40 -21.76 5.10
C ILE A 82 19.92 -22.11 5.38
N SER A 83 19.25 -22.70 4.39
CA SER A 83 17.86 -23.19 4.44
C SER A 83 17.66 -24.41 5.38
N THR A 84 18.45 -24.54 6.44
CA THR A 84 18.50 -25.74 7.29
C THR A 84 17.57 -25.67 8.51
N TYR A 85 16.52 -24.85 8.47
CA TYR A 85 15.55 -24.71 9.57
C TYR A 85 16.21 -24.55 10.96
N SER A 86 17.38 -23.89 11.01
CA SER A 86 18.12 -23.69 12.26
C SER A 86 17.32 -22.83 13.23
N VAL A 87 17.64 -22.90 14.52
CA VAL A 87 17.01 -22.02 15.53
C VAL A 87 17.16 -20.54 15.15
N GLY A 88 18.34 -20.15 14.62
CA GLY A 88 18.59 -18.80 14.12
C GLY A 88 17.68 -18.40 12.97
N TYR A 89 17.48 -19.30 11.99
CA TYR A 89 16.53 -19.08 10.89
C TYR A 89 15.10 -18.90 11.40
N VAL A 90 14.64 -19.76 12.32
CA VAL A 90 13.28 -19.65 12.89
C VAL A 90 13.09 -18.31 13.60
N LEU A 91 14.05 -17.91 14.43
CA LEU A 91 14.04 -16.63 15.12
C LEU A 91 14.04 -15.45 14.15
N TYR A 92 14.82 -15.54 13.07
CA TYR A 92 14.85 -14.51 12.03
C TYR A 92 13.49 -14.33 11.34
N GLN A 93 12.84 -15.42 10.95
CA GLN A 93 11.53 -15.37 10.28
C GLN A 93 10.44 -14.83 11.22
N LEU A 94 10.48 -15.21 12.50
CA LEU A 94 9.60 -14.66 13.53
C LEU A 94 9.83 -13.16 13.70
N LEU A 95 11.08 -12.73 13.81
CA LEU A 95 11.44 -11.31 13.95
C LEU A 95 10.96 -10.52 12.72
N ARG A 96 11.20 -11.02 11.50
CA ARG A 96 10.73 -10.39 10.27
C ARG A 96 9.21 -10.27 10.21
N SER A 97 8.48 -11.28 10.69
CA SER A 97 7.02 -11.27 10.77
C SER A 97 6.50 -10.24 11.78
N ILE A 98 7.16 -10.13 12.95
CA ILE A 98 6.86 -9.11 13.96
C ILE A 98 7.08 -7.70 13.40
N VAL A 99 8.22 -7.47 12.76
CA VAL A 99 8.56 -6.17 12.15
C VAL A 99 7.51 -5.79 11.11
N THR A 100 7.21 -6.70 10.19
CA THR A 100 6.22 -6.49 9.12
C THR A 100 4.87 -6.13 9.71
N TRP A 101 4.40 -6.89 10.70
CA TRP A 101 3.11 -6.65 11.33
C TRP A 101 3.05 -5.33 12.10
N SER A 102 4.06 -5.07 12.93
CA SER A 102 4.11 -3.87 13.78
C SER A 102 4.16 -2.59 12.96
N TRP A 103 4.99 -2.55 11.91
CA TRP A 103 5.06 -1.40 11.01
C TRP A 103 3.78 -1.23 10.19
N MET A 104 3.18 -2.33 9.72
CA MET A 104 1.89 -2.27 9.04
C MET A 104 0.80 -1.65 9.93
N LEU A 105 0.64 -2.13 11.17
CA LEU A 105 -0.33 -1.56 12.11
C LEU A 105 -0.07 -0.08 12.41
N PHE A 106 1.20 0.30 12.57
CA PHE A 106 1.57 1.69 12.81
C PHE A 106 1.24 2.59 11.61
N VAL A 107 1.59 2.18 10.38
CA VAL A 107 1.28 2.94 9.16
C VAL A 107 -0.22 3.07 8.96
N LEU A 108 -1.00 2.01 9.22
CA LEU A 108 -2.47 2.08 9.18
C LEU A 108 -3.01 3.08 10.22
N TYR A 109 -2.55 3.01 11.47
CA TYR A 109 -2.92 3.98 12.51
C TYR A 109 -2.59 5.41 12.08
N PHE A 110 -1.38 5.62 11.56
CA PHE A 110 -0.92 6.92 11.11
C PHE A 110 -1.80 7.47 9.98
N GLY A 111 -2.13 6.63 8.99
CA GLY A 111 -3.04 6.98 7.91
C GLY A 111 -4.43 7.37 8.43
N MET A 112 -5.02 6.57 9.32
CA MET A 112 -6.33 6.86 9.90
C MET A 112 -6.34 8.16 10.74
N ARG A 113 -5.25 8.45 11.46
CA ARG A 113 -5.18 9.60 12.37
C ARG A 113 -4.82 10.90 11.66
N PHE A 114 -3.90 10.84 10.69
CA PHE A 114 -3.28 12.03 10.10
C PHE A 114 -3.59 12.23 8.63
N LEU A 115 -4.01 11.20 7.89
CA LEU A 115 -4.31 11.29 6.45
C LEU A 115 -5.80 11.18 6.14
N ASN A 116 -6.67 11.13 7.16
CA ASN A 116 -8.12 11.06 6.99
C ASN A 116 -8.75 12.46 6.97
N PHE A 117 -8.43 13.24 5.93
CA PHE A 117 -9.00 14.56 5.69
C PHE A 117 -9.58 14.66 4.27
N SER A 118 -10.58 15.52 4.09
CA SER A 118 -11.33 15.65 2.84
C SER A 118 -10.79 16.81 1.99
N ASP A 119 -9.59 16.65 1.44
CA ASP A 119 -9.00 17.62 0.51
C ASP A 119 -8.93 17.09 -0.93
N LYS A 120 -8.91 18.00 -1.91
CA LYS A 120 -8.69 17.69 -3.34
C LYS A 120 -7.44 16.85 -3.57
N PHE A 121 -6.44 16.98 -2.70
CA PHE A 121 -5.21 16.18 -2.75
C PHE A 121 -5.47 14.70 -2.42
N ILE A 122 -6.28 14.40 -1.41
CA ILE A 122 -6.63 13.01 -1.03
C ILE A 122 -7.53 12.38 -2.09
N GLU A 123 -8.45 13.15 -2.67
CA GLU A 123 -9.25 12.68 -3.80
C GLU A 123 -8.37 12.30 -5.02
N TYR A 124 -7.41 13.17 -5.38
CA TYR A 124 -6.42 12.85 -6.42
C TYR A 124 -5.57 11.62 -6.06
N ALA A 125 -5.08 11.53 -4.82
CA ALA A 125 -4.27 10.42 -4.37
C ALA A 125 -5.04 9.09 -4.39
N ASN A 126 -6.32 9.10 -4.03
CA ASN A 126 -7.20 7.93 -4.10
C ASN A 126 -7.43 7.46 -5.55
N GLU A 127 -7.61 8.39 -6.50
CA GLU A 127 -7.67 8.03 -7.93
C GLU A 127 -6.32 7.47 -8.43
N ALA A 128 -5.20 8.03 -7.97
CA ALA A 128 -3.86 7.66 -8.42
C ALA A 128 -3.33 6.36 -7.80
N VAL A 129 -3.84 5.91 -6.65
CA VAL A 129 -3.21 4.85 -5.85
C VAL A 129 -3.07 3.52 -6.60
N LEU A 130 -4.14 3.06 -7.26
CA LEU A 130 -4.14 1.78 -7.96
C LEU A 130 -3.29 1.81 -9.24
N PRO A 131 -3.44 2.83 -10.12
CA PRO A 131 -2.56 2.92 -11.29
C PRO A 131 -1.09 3.13 -10.93
N PHE A 132 -0.80 3.94 -9.90
CA PHE A 132 0.56 4.13 -9.41
C PHE A 132 1.15 2.81 -8.90
N TYR A 133 0.38 2.04 -8.11
CA TYR A 133 0.80 0.74 -7.62
C TYR A 133 1.16 -0.24 -8.75
N LEU A 134 0.45 -0.21 -9.87
CA LEU A 134 0.74 -1.10 -11.00
C LEU A 134 1.88 -0.60 -11.89
N LEU A 135 2.00 0.72 -12.10
CA LEU A 135 2.97 1.29 -13.03
C LEU A 135 4.34 1.56 -12.43
N HIS A 136 4.43 1.84 -11.13
CA HIS A 136 5.71 2.26 -10.54
C HIS A 136 6.80 1.19 -10.71
N TYR A 137 6.47 -0.09 -10.52
CA TYR A 137 7.45 -1.17 -10.59
C TYR A 137 8.11 -1.30 -11.98
N PRO A 138 7.36 -1.47 -13.10
CA PRO A 138 7.99 -1.56 -14.43
C PRO A 138 8.76 -0.27 -14.78
N VAL A 139 8.27 0.91 -14.39
CA VAL A 139 8.95 2.19 -14.61
C VAL A 139 10.29 2.24 -13.87
N ILE A 140 10.31 1.84 -12.59
CA ILE A 140 11.54 1.75 -11.79
C ILE A 140 12.53 0.79 -12.46
N VAL A 141 12.07 -0.39 -12.91
CA VAL A 141 12.93 -1.39 -13.55
C VAL A 141 13.56 -0.85 -14.83
N VAL A 142 12.80 -0.18 -15.69
CA VAL A 142 13.31 0.42 -16.93
C VAL A 142 14.37 1.49 -16.61
N ILE A 143 14.08 2.40 -15.67
CA ILE A 143 15.03 3.47 -15.31
C ILE A 143 16.28 2.92 -14.63
N ALA A 144 16.12 1.93 -13.75
CA ALA A 144 17.24 1.23 -13.11
C ALA A 144 18.11 0.51 -14.15
N PHE A 145 17.50 -0.12 -15.17
CA PHE A 145 18.22 -0.76 -16.26
C PHE A 145 19.04 0.25 -17.09
N LEU A 146 18.44 1.38 -17.48
CA LEU A 146 19.13 2.41 -18.26
C LEU A 146 20.30 3.05 -17.50
N THR A 147 20.17 3.17 -16.19
CA THR A 147 21.22 3.73 -15.33
C THR A 147 22.25 2.69 -14.90
N LEU A 148 22.05 1.40 -15.19
CA LEU A 148 22.88 0.31 -14.69
C LEU A 148 24.37 0.51 -15.01
N ALA A 149 24.69 0.92 -16.24
CA ALA A 149 26.06 1.15 -16.71
C ALA A 149 26.74 2.43 -16.15
N TRP A 150 26.00 3.29 -15.44
CA TRP A 150 26.56 4.54 -14.93
C TRP A 150 27.47 4.26 -13.74
N ASN A 151 28.73 4.70 -13.86
CA ASN A 151 29.74 4.61 -12.82
C ASN A 151 29.67 5.81 -11.86
N ILE A 152 28.51 5.99 -11.23
CA ILE A 152 28.25 7.04 -10.23
C ILE A 152 28.07 6.42 -8.85
N ASN A 153 28.21 7.26 -7.81
CA ASN A 153 27.97 6.84 -6.43
C ASN A 153 26.57 6.21 -6.27
N MET A 154 26.49 5.11 -5.52
CA MET A 154 25.26 4.35 -5.30
C MET A 154 24.11 5.20 -4.73
N GLY A 155 24.41 6.13 -3.82
CA GLY A 155 23.42 7.04 -3.24
C GLY A 155 22.84 8.00 -4.27
N VAL A 156 23.69 8.56 -5.14
CA VAL A 156 23.25 9.44 -6.24
C VAL A 156 22.40 8.66 -7.24
N LYS A 157 22.81 7.43 -7.57
CA LYS A 157 22.06 6.53 -8.45
C LYS A 157 20.68 6.21 -7.89
N PHE A 158 20.59 5.91 -6.59
CA PHE A 158 19.33 5.66 -5.90
C PHE A 158 18.42 6.89 -5.93
N LEU A 159 18.93 8.07 -5.58
CA LEU A 159 18.14 9.31 -5.60
C LEU A 159 17.66 9.66 -7.01
N PHE A 160 18.49 9.44 -8.02
CA PHE A 160 18.12 9.63 -9.41
C PHE A 160 17.01 8.66 -9.84
N VAL A 161 17.22 7.34 -9.68
CA VAL A 161 16.24 6.32 -10.09
C VAL A 161 14.91 6.53 -9.37
N SER A 162 14.92 6.76 -8.06
CA SER A 162 13.69 6.98 -7.28
C SER A 162 12.94 8.24 -7.71
N THR A 163 13.64 9.36 -7.88
CA THR A 163 13.02 10.63 -8.26
C THR A 163 12.48 10.59 -9.69
N VAL A 164 13.27 10.10 -10.64
CA VAL A 164 12.86 10.01 -12.05
C VAL A 164 11.71 9.01 -12.21
N ALA A 165 11.74 7.88 -11.50
CA ALA A 165 10.66 6.91 -11.57
C ALA A 165 9.36 7.43 -10.95
N LEU A 166 9.45 8.17 -9.84
CA LEU A 166 8.29 8.83 -9.23
C LEU A 166 7.63 9.81 -10.22
N ILE A 167 8.43 10.72 -10.80
CA ILE A 167 7.95 11.71 -11.78
C ILE A 167 7.38 11.01 -13.01
N ALA A 168 8.10 10.05 -13.58
CA ALA A 168 7.66 9.32 -14.77
C ALA A 168 6.34 8.58 -14.52
N THR A 169 6.18 7.93 -13.36
CA THR A 169 4.94 7.23 -13.01
C THR A 169 3.77 8.19 -12.88
N LEU A 170 3.96 9.35 -12.24
CA LEU A 170 2.93 10.39 -12.13
C LEU A 170 2.54 10.98 -13.49
N VAL A 171 3.52 11.26 -14.35
CA VAL A 171 3.29 11.75 -15.71
C VAL A 171 2.52 10.72 -16.55
N LEU A 172 2.88 9.43 -16.45
CA LEU A 172 2.17 8.36 -17.14
C LEU A 172 0.71 8.25 -16.64
N PHE A 173 0.49 8.37 -15.33
CA PHE A 173 -0.85 8.40 -14.75
C PHE A 173 -1.69 9.58 -15.29
N ASP A 174 -1.15 10.80 -15.23
CA ASP A 174 -1.87 12.01 -15.65
C ASP A 174 -2.14 12.05 -17.16
N LEU A 175 -1.25 11.50 -17.98
CA LEU A 175 -1.39 11.51 -19.45
C LEU A 175 -2.24 10.37 -19.99
N PHE A 176 -2.01 9.13 -19.53
CA PHE A 176 -2.67 7.96 -20.11
C PHE A 176 -3.91 7.55 -19.34
N ILE A 177 -3.82 7.44 -18.02
CA ILE A 177 -4.87 6.83 -17.21
C ILE A 177 -5.98 7.82 -16.91
N ARG A 178 -5.64 9.06 -16.58
CA ARG A 178 -6.64 10.08 -16.26
C ARG A 178 -7.43 10.55 -17.49
N ARG A 179 -6.82 10.54 -18.68
CA ARG A 179 -7.42 11.08 -19.92
C ARG A 179 -8.21 10.05 -20.72
N ILE A 180 -7.87 8.76 -20.65
CA ILE A 180 -8.50 7.71 -21.48
C ILE A 180 -9.63 7.04 -20.70
N LYS A 181 -10.87 7.10 -21.21
CA LYS A 181 -12.06 6.52 -20.57
C LYS A 181 -11.93 5.02 -20.27
N VAL A 182 -11.33 4.25 -21.19
CA VAL A 182 -11.09 2.81 -21.02
C VAL A 182 -10.10 2.54 -19.89
N SER A 183 -9.02 3.32 -19.81
CA SER A 183 -8.06 3.22 -18.71
C SER A 183 -8.70 3.59 -17.38
N ARG A 184 -9.54 4.64 -17.31
CA ARG A 184 -10.28 4.96 -16.08
C ARG A 184 -11.12 3.80 -15.59
N TRP A 185 -11.83 3.13 -16.51
CA TRP A 185 -12.63 1.95 -16.18
C TRP A 185 -11.77 0.76 -15.73
N LEU A 186 -10.66 0.47 -16.44
CA LEU A 186 -9.76 -0.64 -16.10
C LEU A 186 -9.13 -0.50 -14.71
N PHE A 187 -8.83 0.74 -14.29
CA PHE A 187 -8.28 1.05 -12.97
C PHE A 187 -9.36 1.41 -11.94
N GLY A 188 -10.64 1.11 -12.19
CA GLY A 188 -11.72 1.27 -11.21
C GLY A 188 -12.00 2.71 -10.78
N MET A 189 -11.59 3.71 -11.56
CA MET A 189 -11.87 5.12 -11.27
C MET A 189 -13.30 5.47 -11.71
N LYS A 190 -13.95 6.38 -10.98
CA LYS A 190 -15.29 6.89 -11.33
C LYS A 190 -15.31 7.37 -12.78
N SER A 191 -16.29 6.90 -13.54
CA SER A 191 -16.41 7.30 -14.95
C SER A 191 -16.83 8.77 -15.03
N PHE A 192 -16.45 9.47 -16.09
CA PHE A 192 -16.93 10.84 -16.34
C PHE A 192 -18.46 10.97 -16.37
N HIS A 193 -19.18 9.85 -16.53
CA HIS A 193 -20.64 9.86 -16.62
C HIS A 193 -21.34 10.09 -15.27
N GLU A 194 -20.68 9.76 -14.15
CA GLU A 194 -21.19 10.01 -12.79
C GLU A 194 -20.96 11.46 -12.30
N LEU A 195 -20.17 12.25 -13.03
CA LEU A 195 -19.91 13.66 -12.71
C LEU A 195 -20.90 14.61 -13.39
N GLN A 196 -21.80 14.12 -14.25
CA GLN A 196 -22.97 14.89 -14.63
C GLN A 196 -23.96 14.78 -13.47
N PRO A 197 -24.25 15.87 -12.73
CA PRO A 197 -25.41 15.87 -11.88
C PRO A 197 -26.57 15.55 -12.82
N GLU A 198 -27.29 14.49 -12.48
CA GLU A 198 -28.60 14.18 -13.03
C GLU A 198 -29.34 15.50 -13.11
N HIS A 199 -29.53 16.02 -14.33
CA HIS A 199 -30.51 17.06 -14.56
C HIS A 199 -31.81 16.40 -14.14
N ALA A 200 -32.20 16.61 -12.89
CA ALA A 200 -33.56 16.38 -12.45
C ALA A 200 -34.43 17.04 -13.52
N PRO A 201 -35.28 16.29 -14.24
CA PRO A 201 -36.20 16.92 -15.16
C PRO A 201 -36.98 17.93 -14.33
N GLU A 202 -36.85 19.21 -14.65
CA GLU A 202 -37.65 20.27 -14.07
C GLU A 202 -39.11 19.85 -14.23
N THR A 203 -39.72 19.40 -13.14
CA THR A 203 -41.16 19.20 -13.09
C THR A 203 -41.77 20.56 -13.40
N PRO A 204 -42.51 20.74 -14.50
CA PRO A 204 -43.09 22.03 -14.79
C PRO A 204 -44.05 22.36 -13.66
N LEU A 205 -43.75 23.42 -12.92
CA LEU A 205 -44.67 24.03 -11.97
C LEU A 205 -45.97 24.29 -12.73
N LYS A 206 -47.00 23.48 -12.45
CA LYS A 206 -48.37 23.76 -12.87
C LYS A 206 -48.75 25.12 -12.28
N SER A 207 -48.72 26.15 -13.11
CA SER A 207 -49.41 27.41 -12.85
C SER A 207 -50.92 27.12 -12.85
N SER A 208 -51.49 26.76 -11.71
CA SER A 208 -52.93 26.88 -11.50
C SER A 208 -53.20 28.19 -10.78
N SER A 209 -53.52 29.18 -11.60
CA SER A 209 -54.22 30.42 -11.27
C SER A 209 -55.25 30.27 -10.16
N SER A 210 -55.17 31.12 -9.15
CA SER A 210 -56.22 31.39 -8.17
C SER A 210 -57.46 31.98 -8.87
N PRO A 211 -58.69 31.57 -8.54
CA PRO A 211 -59.89 32.36 -8.82
C PRO A 211 -60.31 33.20 -7.59
N PRO A 212 -61.10 34.25 -7.80
CA PRO A 212 -61.18 35.40 -6.89
C PRO A 212 -62.17 35.21 -5.74
N LEU A 213 -61.97 36.02 -4.71
CA LEU A 213 -62.95 36.33 -3.67
C LEU A 213 -64.26 36.83 -4.29
N SER A 214 -65.39 36.23 -3.92
CA SER A 214 -66.70 36.88 -4.03
C SER A 214 -67.66 36.42 -2.91
N ARG A 215 -67.96 37.40 -2.03
CA ARG A 215 -69.09 37.57 -1.09
C ARG A 215 -69.41 36.50 -0.05
#